data_AF-A0CUC6-F1
#
_entry.id   AF-A0CUC6-F1
#
_cell.length_a   1.000
_cell.length_b   1.000
_cell.length_c   1.000
_cell.angle_alpha   90.00
_cell.angle_beta   90.00
_cell.angle_gamma   90.00
#
_symmetry.space_group_name_H-M   'P 1'
#
loop_
_entity.id
_entity.type
_entity.pdbx_description
1 polymer ?
#
loop_
_entity_poly.entity_id
_entity_poly.type
_entity_poly.pdbx_seq_one_letter_code
_entity_poly.pdbx_strand_id
1 'polypeptide(L)'
;MDEEDCTIFIEELKSDDPNLKLNAVSKIVSIAQILGPSRTCQELIPYLIDIIEEQDNEDEFLIKLAKELVNLKPFTGANVHLLNAPLEILSSMEEPLVRDKAVESLILLAEGMPNSFFENHFFQIVQQLGQWDNFPSRISAASLLPLTYKHVSNEKQSTLWDLFKQLCGDDTPMVRRVCAGVLSDLAKMKCQPQQLLQLWEALLKDPIDSVKIKAIEGSQYMLKLIDDEHDLETQLQGYFALADPNEKSWRVRYTVPECLESIIDIIVKLNKNKTILKNQAVPVFQQLLKDTEPEVRSMALISIYHLLKELPSSSKDLFLPLFQTLSTDTSQHVRMSLAEQICKISKQYSVQIVLQSFIPLITTLIKDDVVEIKIKLAHNLDQLSQAIGQDNSKKHLVPLISTFASEKQWRYRLEMMSIIPKLLKVAGYDSFLELQEIYLEKGVLNHYQAIRDQAIDNLVQLSETFGYDKIREFILKCINKQFEQPNYIYRVSAMHSMAKLKNVLSKDDLVNQFKEITQKSLNDKVPNVRLNVFKLFTAIQNKLDNKAQNEFKNKARILQQDQDIDVKYFAQKI
;
A
#
# COMPACT_ATOMS: atom_id res chain seq x y z
N MET A 1 -2.62 -43.25 -12.75
CA MET A 1 -3.99 -43.56 -12.33
C MET A 1 -4.49 -44.58 -13.34
N ASP A 2 -4.69 -45.80 -12.88
CA ASP A 2 -5.29 -46.87 -13.66
C ASP A 2 -6.83 -46.86 -13.48
N GLU A 3 -7.55 -47.79 -14.11
CA GLU A 3 -9.02 -47.84 -14.03
C GLU A 3 -9.53 -48.19 -12.63
N GLU A 4 -8.78 -48.95 -11.84
CA GLU A 4 -9.14 -49.28 -10.45
C GLU A 4 -9.01 -48.06 -9.54
N ASP A 5 -7.92 -47.30 -9.65
CA ASP A 5 -7.76 -46.00 -8.97
C ASP A 5 -8.90 -45.03 -9.35
N CYS A 6 -9.35 -45.06 -10.61
CA CYS A 6 -10.42 -44.21 -11.13
C CYS A 6 -11.75 -44.47 -10.42
N THR A 7 -12.13 -45.74 -10.25
CA THR A 7 -13.36 -46.12 -9.54
C THR A 7 -13.31 -45.68 -8.08
N ILE A 8 -12.18 -45.84 -7.41
CA ILE A 8 -11.99 -45.41 -6.01
C ILE A 8 -12.22 -43.90 -5.88
N PHE A 9 -11.61 -43.08 -6.74
CA PHE A 9 -11.81 -41.63 -6.65
C PHE A 9 -13.24 -41.19 -6.97
N ILE A 10 -13.95 -41.89 -7.86
CA ILE A 10 -15.37 -41.60 -8.15
C ILE A 10 -16.24 -41.89 -6.92
N GLU A 11 -15.95 -42.95 -6.18
CA GLU A 11 -16.63 -43.28 -4.91
C GLU A 11 -16.27 -42.26 -3.82
N GLU A 12 -14.99 -41.88 -3.71
CA GLU A 12 -14.53 -40.89 -2.74
C GLU A 12 -15.15 -39.49 -2.92
N LEU A 13 -15.59 -39.13 -4.14
CA LEU A 13 -16.33 -37.88 -4.37
C LEU A 13 -17.66 -37.80 -3.60
N LYS A 14 -18.23 -38.94 -3.18
CA LYS A 14 -19.44 -39.03 -2.34
C LYS A 14 -19.13 -39.35 -0.86
N SER A 15 -17.87 -39.43 -0.47
CA SER A 15 -17.43 -39.78 0.88
C SER A 15 -17.89 -38.77 1.94
N ASP A 16 -18.22 -39.23 3.14
CA ASP A 16 -18.46 -38.35 4.29
C ASP A 16 -17.17 -37.76 4.87
N ASP A 17 -15.99 -38.30 4.51
CA ASP A 17 -14.68 -37.73 4.91
C ASP A 17 -14.29 -36.56 3.98
N PRO A 18 -14.18 -35.33 4.50
CA PRO A 18 -13.85 -34.15 3.71
C PRO A 18 -12.49 -34.24 3.02
N ASN A 19 -11.50 -34.89 3.64
CA ASN A 19 -10.16 -34.99 3.06
C ASN A 19 -10.15 -35.92 1.84
N LEU A 20 -10.92 -37.01 1.90
CA LEU A 20 -11.08 -37.93 0.77
C LEU A 20 -11.81 -37.21 -0.37
N LYS A 21 -12.89 -36.50 -0.07
CA LYS A 21 -13.62 -35.66 -1.04
C LYS A 21 -12.72 -34.62 -1.72
N LEU A 22 -11.95 -33.86 -0.95
CA LEU A 22 -11.02 -32.84 -1.48
C LEU A 22 -9.90 -33.43 -2.33
N ASN A 23 -9.36 -34.58 -1.91
CA ASN A 23 -8.37 -35.30 -2.68
C ASN A 23 -8.97 -35.80 -4.01
N ALA A 24 -10.16 -36.40 -3.97
CA ALA A 24 -10.88 -36.90 -5.13
C ALA A 24 -11.21 -35.79 -6.14
N VAL A 25 -11.67 -34.60 -5.68
CA VAL A 25 -11.91 -33.46 -6.57
C VAL A 25 -10.63 -33.03 -7.28
N SER A 26 -9.48 -33.07 -6.61
CA SER A 26 -8.20 -32.74 -7.22
C SER A 26 -7.77 -33.74 -8.31
N LYS A 27 -8.49 -34.86 -8.47
CA LYS A 27 -8.26 -35.89 -9.48
C LYS A 27 -9.30 -35.92 -10.60
N ILE A 28 -10.35 -35.07 -10.61
CA ILE A 28 -11.41 -35.17 -11.63
C ILE A 28 -10.90 -35.05 -13.07
N VAL A 29 -9.82 -34.28 -13.29
CA VAL A 29 -9.16 -34.19 -14.61
C VAL A 29 -8.52 -35.51 -15.00
N SER A 30 -7.89 -36.21 -14.05
CA SER A 30 -7.34 -37.54 -14.27
C SER A 30 -8.46 -38.57 -14.51
N ILE A 31 -9.58 -38.45 -13.81
CA ILE A 31 -10.77 -39.30 -14.02
C ILE A 31 -11.29 -39.11 -15.44
N ALA A 32 -11.50 -37.85 -15.87
CA ALA A 32 -11.96 -37.52 -17.22
C ALA A 32 -10.99 -38.01 -18.32
N GLN A 33 -9.68 -37.98 -18.05
CA GLN A 33 -8.68 -38.49 -18.98
C GLN A 33 -8.80 -40.01 -19.21
N ILE A 34 -9.11 -40.78 -18.16
CA ILE A 34 -9.31 -42.24 -18.26
C ILE A 34 -10.65 -42.56 -18.91
N LEU A 35 -11.73 -41.89 -18.47
CA LEU A 35 -13.08 -42.09 -19.00
C LEU A 35 -13.19 -41.70 -20.48
N GLY A 36 -12.40 -40.72 -20.92
CA GLY A 36 -12.47 -40.15 -22.25
C GLY A 36 -13.70 -39.26 -22.46
N PRO A 37 -13.83 -38.60 -23.63
CA PRO A 37 -14.78 -37.51 -23.78
C PRO A 37 -16.26 -37.90 -23.70
N SER A 38 -16.66 -39.07 -24.24
CA SER A 38 -18.06 -39.49 -24.24
C SER A 38 -18.58 -39.73 -22.82
N ARG A 39 -17.83 -40.52 -22.02
CA ARG A 39 -18.20 -40.86 -20.64
C ARG A 39 -18.03 -39.68 -19.70
N THR A 40 -17.05 -38.80 -19.95
CA THR A 40 -16.95 -37.52 -19.21
C THR A 40 -18.25 -36.72 -19.33
N CYS A 41 -18.82 -36.60 -20.54
CA CYS A 41 -20.06 -35.87 -20.75
C CYS A 41 -21.32 -36.61 -20.25
N GLN A 42 -21.39 -37.93 -20.43
CA GLN A 42 -22.61 -38.72 -20.16
C GLN A 42 -22.69 -39.27 -18.74
N GLU A 43 -21.56 -39.42 -18.05
CA GLU A 43 -21.49 -40.04 -16.72
C GLU A 43 -20.88 -39.07 -15.70
N LEU A 44 -19.64 -38.58 -15.93
CA LEU A 44 -18.93 -37.80 -14.91
C LEU A 44 -19.60 -36.45 -14.62
N ILE A 45 -19.95 -35.67 -15.64
CA ILE A 45 -20.59 -34.36 -15.44
C ILE A 45 -21.95 -34.50 -14.73
N PRO A 46 -22.88 -35.37 -15.18
CA PRO A 46 -24.12 -35.64 -14.44
C PRO A 46 -23.87 -36.08 -12.99
N TYR A 47 -22.90 -36.97 -12.77
CA TYR A 47 -22.55 -37.42 -11.42
C TYR A 47 -22.06 -36.28 -10.51
N LEU A 48 -21.29 -35.34 -11.06
CA LEU A 48 -20.85 -34.14 -10.32
C LEU A 48 -22.04 -33.21 -10.02
N ILE A 49 -23.01 -33.08 -10.93
CA ILE A 49 -24.24 -32.33 -10.67
C ILE A 49 -25.02 -32.96 -9.51
N ASP A 50 -25.23 -34.29 -9.54
CA ASP A 50 -25.91 -35.00 -8.46
C ASP A 50 -25.21 -34.78 -7.12
N ILE A 51 -23.86 -34.78 -7.09
CA ILE A 51 -23.10 -34.50 -5.87
C ILE A 51 -23.37 -33.07 -5.37
N ILE A 52 -23.38 -32.09 -6.28
CA ILE A 52 -23.61 -30.68 -5.92
C ILE A 52 -25.03 -30.48 -5.36
N GLU A 53 -26.04 -31.12 -5.94
CA GLU A 53 -27.45 -30.91 -5.58
C GLU A 53 -27.92 -31.77 -4.40
N GLU A 54 -27.49 -33.03 -4.32
CA GLU A 54 -28.06 -34.00 -3.38
C GLU A 54 -27.26 -34.15 -2.08
N GLN A 55 -26.02 -33.64 -2.03
CA GLN A 55 -25.16 -33.77 -0.85
C GLN A 55 -24.93 -32.45 -0.12
N ASP A 56 -24.90 -32.53 1.20
CA ASP A 56 -24.40 -31.45 2.05
C ASP A 56 -22.87 -31.43 1.97
N ASN A 57 -22.34 -30.57 1.10
CA ASN A 57 -20.92 -30.49 0.81
C ASN A 57 -20.29 -29.28 1.50
N GLU A 58 -19.07 -29.46 1.98
CA GLU A 58 -18.30 -28.36 2.55
C GLU A 58 -17.94 -27.31 1.49
N ASP A 59 -17.94 -26.03 1.89
CA ASP A 59 -17.63 -24.91 1.00
C ASP A 59 -16.25 -25.07 0.32
N GLU A 60 -15.24 -25.58 1.04
CA GLU A 60 -13.90 -25.81 0.49
C GLU A 60 -13.92 -26.78 -0.69
N PHE A 61 -14.71 -27.85 -0.58
CA PHE A 61 -14.92 -28.82 -1.65
C PHE A 61 -15.61 -28.15 -2.85
N LEU A 62 -16.67 -27.39 -2.63
CA LEU A 62 -17.43 -26.73 -3.70
C LEU A 62 -16.61 -25.67 -4.43
N ILE A 63 -15.82 -24.87 -3.70
CA ILE A 63 -14.87 -23.90 -4.27
C ILE A 63 -13.82 -24.63 -5.13
N LYS A 64 -13.27 -25.73 -4.61
CA LYS A 64 -12.27 -26.53 -5.34
C LYS A 64 -12.88 -27.17 -6.59
N LEU A 65 -14.10 -27.69 -6.49
CA LEU A 65 -14.83 -28.30 -7.59
C LEU A 65 -15.14 -27.28 -8.69
N ALA A 66 -15.68 -26.11 -8.33
CA ALA A 66 -15.94 -25.00 -9.26
C ALA A 66 -14.69 -24.69 -10.10
N LYS A 67 -13.52 -24.60 -9.45
CA LYS A 67 -12.25 -24.37 -10.12
C LYS A 67 -11.84 -25.51 -11.06
N GLU A 68 -11.95 -26.76 -10.62
CA GLU A 68 -11.50 -27.91 -11.42
C GLU A 68 -12.44 -28.21 -12.61
N LEU A 69 -13.72 -27.81 -12.55
CA LEU A 69 -14.67 -27.96 -13.67
C LEU A 69 -14.18 -27.27 -14.95
N VAL A 70 -13.47 -26.14 -14.85
CA VAL A 70 -12.87 -25.45 -16.01
C VAL A 70 -11.84 -26.34 -16.72
N ASN A 71 -11.08 -27.12 -15.95
CA ASN A 71 -10.04 -28.00 -16.45
C ASN A 71 -10.60 -29.24 -17.17
N LEU A 72 -11.92 -29.47 -17.11
CA LEU A 72 -12.59 -30.51 -17.89
C LEU A 72 -12.88 -30.09 -19.34
N LYS A 73 -12.68 -28.81 -19.70
CA LYS A 73 -12.92 -28.29 -21.06
C LYS A 73 -12.27 -29.15 -22.17
N PRO A 74 -11.00 -29.60 -22.08
CA PRO A 74 -10.39 -30.44 -23.12
C PRO A 74 -11.06 -31.82 -23.31
N PHE A 75 -11.77 -32.30 -22.28
CA PHE A 75 -12.38 -33.62 -22.23
C PHE A 75 -13.87 -33.60 -22.59
N THR A 76 -14.43 -32.44 -22.97
CA THR A 76 -15.85 -32.34 -23.36
C THR A 76 -16.05 -32.16 -24.88
N GLY A 77 -14.96 -31.91 -25.63
CA GLY A 77 -15.02 -31.75 -27.09
C GLY A 77 -15.94 -30.59 -27.49
N ALA A 78 -16.93 -30.86 -28.36
CA ALA A 78 -17.93 -29.86 -28.76
C ALA A 78 -18.99 -29.58 -27.67
N ASN A 79 -19.04 -30.40 -26.61
CA ASN A 79 -20.06 -30.35 -25.57
C ASN A 79 -19.62 -29.53 -24.34
N VAL A 80 -18.72 -28.55 -24.53
CA VAL A 80 -18.25 -27.67 -23.44
C VAL A 80 -19.41 -27.02 -22.66
N HIS A 81 -20.53 -26.76 -23.33
CA HIS A 81 -21.73 -26.18 -22.72
C HIS A 81 -22.32 -27.02 -21.59
N LEU A 82 -22.00 -28.32 -21.50
CA LEU A 82 -22.47 -29.17 -20.40
C LEU A 82 -21.84 -28.80 -19.04
N LEU A 83 -20.66 -28.17 -19.05
CA LEU A 83 -20.02 -27.66 -17.82
C LEU A 83 -20.71 -26.43 -17.25
N ASN A 84 -21.63 -25.80 -18.01
CA ASN A 84 -22.40 -24.67 -17.53
C ASN A 84 -23.36 -25.04 -16.40
N ALA A 85 -24.03 -26.19 -16.50
CA ALA A 85 -25.03 -26.63 -15.52
C ALA A 85 -24.48 -26.75 -14.07
N PRO A 86 -23.39 -27.51 -13.81
CA PRO A 86 -22.85 -27.59 -12.45
C PRO A 86 -22.35 -26.22 -11.94
N LEU A 87 -21.78 -25.39 -12.82
CA LEU A 87 -21.32 -24.06 -12.46
C LEU A 87 -22.46 -23.07 -12.22
N GLU A 88 -23.58 -23.21 -12.93
CA GLU A 88 -24.79 -22.41 -12.73
C GLU A 88 -25.37 -22.68 -11.34
N ILE A 89 -25.50 -23.95 -10.96
CA ILE A 89 -25.95 -24.37 -9.61
C ILE A 89 -25.03 -23.77 -8.55
N LEU A 90 -23.71 -23.97 -8.66
CA LEU A 90 -22.71 -23.42 -7.73
C LEU A 90 -22.76 -21.88 -7.67
N SER A 91 -23.03 -21.22 -8.79
CA SER A 91 -23.16 -19.75 -8.86
C SER A 91 -24.45 -19.23 -8.21
N SER A 92 -25.38 -20.10 -7.84
CA SER A 92 -26.64 -19.73 -7.20
C SER A 92 -26.67 -19.96 -5.68
N MET A 93 -25.63 -20.60 -5.13
CA MET A 93 -25.56 -20.99 -3.71
C MET A 93 -25.50 -19.79 -2.77
N GLU A 94 -25.77 -19.95 -1.47
CA GLU A 94 -25.77 -18.79 -0.56
C GLU A 94 -24.35 -18.29 -0.24
N GLU A 95 -23.38 -19.20 -0.09
CA GLU A 95 -22.01 -18.87 0.30
C GLU A 95 -21.29 -18.03 -0.78
N PRO A 96 -20.90 -16.77 -0.48
CA PRO A 96 -20.26 -15.89 -1.45
C PRO A 96 -19.00 -16.45 -2.07
N LEU A 97 -18.15 -17.15 -1.31
CA LEU A 97 -16.89 -17.67 -1.85
C LEU A 97 -17.11 -18.77 -2.90
N VAL A 98 -18.11 -19.63 -2.71
CA VAL A 98 -18.50 -20.66 -3.69
C VAL A 98 -19.05 -19.99 -4.94
N ARG A 99 -19.99 -19.05 -4.78
CA ARG A 99 -20.59 -18.32 -5.91
C ARG A 99 -19.57 -17.56 -6.74
N ASP A 100 -18.72 -16.78 -6.08
CA ASP A 100 -17.76 -15.92 -6.76
C ASP A 100 -16.75 -16.78 -7.54
N LYS A 101 -16.35 -17.94 -6.98
CA LYS A 101 -15.49 -18.90 -7.69
C LYS A 101 -16.21 -19.55 -8.87
N ALA A 102 -17.50 -19.86 -8.75
CA ALA A 102 -18.29 -20.42 -9.84
C ALA A 102 -18.48 -19.41 -10.99
N VAL A 103 -18.75 -18.14 -10.68
CA VAL A 103 -18.83 -17.05 -11.67
C VAL A 103 -17.48 -16.84 -12.37
N GLU A 104 -16.37 -16.81 -11.63
CA GLU A 104 -15.02 -16.76 -12.20
C GLU A 104 -14.77 -17.95 -13.15
N SER A 105 -15.20 -19.15 -12.74
CA SER A 105 -15.03 -20.37 -13.53
C SER A 105 -15.88 -20.36 -14.80
N LEU A 106 -17.11 -19.82 -14.76
CA LEU A 106 -17.93 -19.57 -15.95
C LEU A 106 -17.24 -18.60 -16.90
N ILE A 107 -16.71 -17.48 -16.40
CA ILE A 107 -15.98 -16.50 -17.22
C ILE A 107 -14.77 -17.15 -17.90
N LEU A 108 -13.97 -17.93 -17.17
CA LEU A 108 -12.82 -18.67 -17.70
C LEU A 108 -13.23 -19.73 -18.73
N LEU A 109 -14.33 -20.46 -18.48
CA LEU A 109 -14.85 -21.45 -19.41
C LEU A 109 -15.23 -20.80 -20.75
N ALA A 110 -15.80 -19.60 -20.71
CA ALA A 110 -16.22 -18.83 -21.86
C ALA A 110 -15.06 -18.23 -22.68
N GLU A 111 -13.84 -18.17 -22.14
CA GLU A 111 -12.68 -17.66 -22.87
C GLU A 111 -12.42 -18.44 -24.15
N GLY A 112 -12.27 -17.71 -25.27
CA GLY A 112 -12.02 -18.29 -26.59
C GLY A 112 -13.22 -18.99 -27.24
N MET A 113 -14.39 -18.97 -26.61
CA MET A 113 -15.61 -19.57 -27.20
C MET A 113 -16.20 -18.66 -28.29
N PRO A 114 -16.84 -19.24 -29.33
CA PRO A 114 -17.47 -18.46 -30.40
C PRO A 114 -18.73 -17.74 -29.92
N ASN A 115 -19.15 -16.66 -30.60
CA ASN A 115 -20.39 -15.94 -30.26
C ASN A 115 -21.63 -16.84 -30.20
N SER A 116 -21.69 -17.91 -31.02
CA SER A 116 -22.79 -18.88 -30.97
C SER A 116 -22.92 -19.60 -29.62
N PHE A 117 -21.81 -19.78 -28.89
CA PHE A 117 -21.83 -20.33 -27.54
C PHE A 117 -22.52 -19.36 -26.56
N PHE A 118 -22.24 -18.06 -26.69
CA PHE A 118 -22.87 -17.02 -25.88
C PHE A 118 -24.35 -16.88 -26.20
N GLU A 119 -24.68 -16.86 -27.49
CA GLU A 119 -26.04 -16.82 -28.01
C GLU A 119 -26.89 -17.97 -27.46
N ASN A 120 -26.41 -19.20 -27.57
CA ASN A 120 -27.25 -20.37 -27.33
C ASN A 120 -27.24 -20.86 -25.88
N HIS A 121 -26.18 -20.56 -25.11
CA HIS A 121 -25.99 -21.14 -23.78
C HIS A 121 -25.82 -20.08 -22.70
N PHE A 122 -24.82 -19.21 -22.78
CA PHE A 122 -24.57 -18.21 -21.71
C PHE A 122 -25.72 -17.22 -21.52
N PHE A 123 -26.38 -16.82 -22.61
CA PHE A 123 -27.58 -15.99 -22.51
C PHE A 123 -28.67 -16.62 -21.65
N GLN A 124 -28.89 -17.95 -21.77
CA GLN A 124 -29.92 -18.64 -21.00
C GLN A 124 -29.59 -18.66 -19.51
N ILE A 125 -28.32 -18.93 -19.15
CA ILE A 125 -27.84 -18.91 -17.76
C ILE A 125 -28.11 -17.54 -17.11
N VAL A 126 -27.72 -16.45 -17.79
CA VAL A 126 -27.90 -15.10 -17.24
C VAL A 126 -29.38 -14.77 -17.05
N GLN A 127 -30.24 -15.19 -17.98
CA GLN A 127 -31.69 -15.00 -17.83
C GLN A 127 -32.28 -15.82 -16.69
N GLN A 128 -31.90 -17.10 -16.57
CA GLN A 128 -32.41 -17.99 -15.53
C GLN A 128 -32.00 -17.50 -14.15
N LEU A 129 -30.70 -17.30 -13.92
CA LEU A 129 -30.18 -16.76 -12.66
C LEU A 129 -30.79 -15.40 -12.31
N GLY A 130 -31.07 -14.55 -13.31
CA GLY A 130 -31.67 -13.24 -13.09
C GLY A 130 -33.15 -13.26 -12.71
N GLN A 131 -33.86 -14.36 -13.01
CA GLN A 131 -35.29 -14.53 -12.75
C GLN A 131 -35.60 -15.36 -11.50
N TRP A 132 -34.60 -16.01 -10.90
CA TRP A 132 -34.81 -16.80 -9.69
C TRP A 132 -35.13 -15.91 -8.47
N ASP A 133 -35.95 -16.45 -7.58
CA ASP A 133 -36.44 -15.74 -6.39
C ASP A 133 -35.33 -15.46 -5.37
N ASN A 134 -34.27 -16.27 -5.36
CA ASN A 134 -33.14 -16.10 -4.45
C ASN A 134 -32.20 -14.99 -4.92
N PHE A 135 -31.86 -14.04 -4.05
CA PHE A 135 -30.94 -12.96 -4.43
C PHE A 135 -29.51 -13.40 -4.82
N PRO A 136 -28.93 -14.53 -4.32
CA PRO A 136 -27.57 -14.92 -4.69
C PRO A 136 -27.41 -15.25 -6.18
N SER A 137 -28.39 -15.89 -6.80
CA SER A 137 -28.41 -16.14 -8.25
C SER A 137 -28.47 -14.83 -9.05
N ARG A 138 -29.30 -13.88 -8.61
CA ARG A 138 -29.42 -12.54 -9.24
C ARG A 138 -28.13 -11.74 -9.18
N ILE A 139 -27.33 -11.89 -8.11
CA ILE A 139 -25.96 -11.34 -8.04
C ILE A 139 -25.07 -11.94 -9.13
N SER A 140 -25.10 -13.25 -9.30
CA SER A 140 -24.31 -13.96 -10.31
C SER A 140 -24.75 -13.60 -11.74
N ALA A 141 -26.06 -13.45 -11.97
CA ALA A 141 -26.62 -12.95 -13.22
C ALA A 141 -26.07 -11.56 -13.56
N ALA A 142 -26.12 -10.61 -12.62
CA ALA A 142 -25.57 -9.26 -12.81
C ALA A 142 -24.08 -9.30 -13.16
N SER A 143 -23.31 -10.18 -12.51
CA SER A 143 -21.86 -10.29 -12.69
C SER A 143 -21.46 -10.87 -14.06
N LEU A 144 -22.24 -11.82 -14.59
CA LEU A 144 -22.01 -12.45 -15.90
C LEU A 144 -22.54 -11.61 -17.08
N LEU A 145 -23.35 -10.60 -16.80
CA LEU A 145 -24.08 -9.83 -17.79
C LEU A 145 -23.17 -9.09 -18.77
N PRO A 146 -22.12 -8.34 -18.38
CA PRO A 146 -21.28 -7.60 -19.32
C PRO A 146 -20.58 -8.49 -20.34
N LEU A 147 -20.06 -9.63 -19.90
CA LEU A 147 -19.42 -10.60 -20.77
C LEU A 147 -20.42 -11.13 -21.80
N THR A 148 -21.60 -11.55 -21.35
CA THR A 148 -22.64 -12.08 -22.23
C THR A 148 -23.15 -11.03 -23.22
N TYR A 149 -23.40 -9.81 -22.74
CA TYR A 149 -23.88 -8.69 -23.55
C TYR A 149 -22.99 -8.41 -24.76
N LYS A 150 -21.66 -8.48 -24.59
CA LYS A 150 -20.67 -8.22 -25.65
C LYS A 150 -20.77 -9.19 -26.84
N HIS A 151 -21.26 -10.41 -26.63
CA HIS A 151 -21.17 -11.50 -27.59
C HIS A 151 -22.52 -11.92 -28.22
N VAL A 152 -23.63 -11.35 -27.75
CA VAL A 152 -24.97 -11.67 -28.24
C VAL A 152 -25.55 -10.61 -29.17
N SER A 153 -26.55 -10.99 -29.95
CA SER A 153 -27.30 -10.20 -30.90
C SER A 153 -28.04 -9.04 -30.25
N ASN A 154 -28.34 -8.01 -31.04
CA ASN A 154 -29.03 -6.80 -30.56
C ASN A 154 -30.38 -7.10 -29.87
N GLU A 155 -31.11 -8.11 -30.33
CA GLU A 155 -32.37 -8.55 -29.72
C GLU A 155 -32.13 -9.03 -28.27
N LYS A 156 -31.17 -9.94 -28.09
CA LYS A 156 -30.80 -10.45 -26.77
C LYS A 156 -30.11 -9.41 -25.90
N GLN A 157 -29.33 -8.52 -26.48
CA GLN A 157 -28.79 -7.35 -25.78
C GLN A 157 -29.92 -6.49 -25.19
N SER A 158 -31.01 -6.28 -25.92
CA SER A 158 -32.18 -5.57 -25.39
C SER A 158 -32.79 -6.30 -24.20
N THR A 159 -32.92 -7.63 -24.28
CA THR A 159 -33.46 -8.41 -23.16
C THR A 159 -32.55 -8.41 -21.94
N LEU A 160 -31.24 -8.58 -22.13
CA LEU A 160 -30.26 -8.46 -21.04
C LEU A 160 -30.28 -7.07 -20.42
N TRP A 161 -30.50 -6.04 -21.24
CA TRP A 161 -30.59 -4.68 -20.75
C TRP A 161 -31.82 -4.45 -19.87
N ASP A 162 -32.98 -4.98 -20.28
CA ASP A 162 -34.19 -4.90 -19.46
C ASP A 162 -34.04 -5.65 -18.13
N LEU A 163 -33.41 -6.83 -18.16
CA LEU A 163 -33.04 -7.57 -16.95
C LEU A 163 -32.09 -6.74 -16.07
N PHE A 164 -31.07 -6.13 -16.64
CA PHE A 164 -30.12 -5.32 -15.87
C PHE A 164 -30.80 -4.13 -15.17
N LYS A 165 -31.73 -3.44 -15.84
CA LYS A 165 -32.52 -2.37 -15.23
C LYS A 165 -33.34 -2.88 -14.03
N GLN A 166 -33.94 -4.08 -14.14
CA GLN A 166 -34.65 -4.71 -13.03
C GLN A 166 -33.71 -4.98 -11.85
N LEU A 167 -32.53 -5.55 -12.12
CA LEU A 167 -31.52 -5.85 -11.10
C LEU A 167 -30.94 -4.58 -10.45
N CYS A 168 -30.86 -3.46 -11.16
CA CYS A 168 -30.51 -2.16 -10.56
C CYS A 168 -31.58 -1.64 -9.59
N GLY A 169 -32.84 -2.04 -9.77
CA GLY A 169 -33.98 -1.69 -8.90
C GLY A 169 -34.39 -2.81 -7.95
N ASP A 170 -33.56 -3.85 -7.79
CA ASP A 170 -33.85 -5.03 -6.98
C ASP A 170 -34.20 -4.66 -5.54
N ASP A 171 -35.09 -5.41 -4.89
CA ASP A 171 -35.43 -5.18 -3.48
C ASP A 171 -34.23 -5.42 -2.55
N THR A 172 -33.34 -6.32 -2.95
CA THR A 172 -32.18 -6.75 -2.18
C THR A 172 -30.97 -5.84 -2.44
N PRO A 173 -30.44 -5.13 -1.41
CA PRO A 173 -29.33 -4.20 -1.60
C PRO A 173 -28.05 -4.84 -2.13
N MET A 174 -27.81 -6.12 -1.83
CA MET A 174 -26.63 -6.85 -2.30
C MET A 174 -26.61 -6.98 -3.83
N VAL A 175 -27.77 -7.17 -4.46
CA VAL A 175 -27.92 -7.21 -5.93
C VAL A 175 -27.63 -5.83 -6.50
N ARG A 176 -28.29 -4.78 -5.99
CA ARG A 176 -28.08 -3.40 -6.44
C ARG A 176 -26.63 -2.93 -6.30
N ARG A 177 -25.95 -3.32 -5.22
CA ARG A 177 -24.53 -3.04 -5.00
C ARG A 177 -23.66 -3.66 -6.10
N VAL A 178 -23.92 -4.91 -6.49
CA VAL A 178 -23.19 -5.55 -7.59
C VAL A 178 -23.48 -4.87 -8.91
N CYS A 179 -24.74 -4.51 -9.18
CA CYS A 179 -25.12 -3.73 -10.35
C CYS A 179 -24.39 -2.37 -10.43
N ALA A 180 -24.21 -1.68 -9.30
CA ALA A 180 -23.41 -0.44 -9.24
C ALA A 180 -21.95 -0.66 -9.69
N GLY A 181 -21.36 -1.81 -9.38
CA GLY A 181 -20.05 -2.21 -9.89
C GLY A 181 -20.09 -2.50 -11.39
N VAL A 182 -21.07 -3.30 -11.82
CA VAL A 182 -21.27 -3.74 -13.22
C VAL A 182 -21.47 -2.56 -14.18
N LEU A 183 -22.10 -1.46 -13.74
CA LEU A 183 -22.20 -0.23 -14.52
C LEU A 183 -20.83 0.19 -15.09
N SER A 184 -19.77 0.11 -14.29
CA SER A 184 -18.42 0.51 -14.70
C SER A 184 -17.92 -0.32 -15.89
N ASP A 185 -18.23 -1.61 -15.95
CA ASP A 185 -17.80 -2.49 -17.03
C ASP A 185 -18.62 -2.25 -18.30
N LEU A 186 -19.93 -2.01 -18.16
CA LEU A 186 -20.80 -1.62 -19.27
C LEU A 186 -20.41 -0.24 -19.85
N ALA A 187 -20.03 0.72 -19.01
CA ALA A 187 -19.55 2.03 -19.46
C ALA A 187 -18.23 1.93 -20.25
N LYS A 188 -17.31 1.03 -19.88
CA LYS A 188 -16.09 0.80 -20.67
C LYS A 188 -16.40 0.31 -22.09
N MET A 189 -17.52 -0.42 -22.26
CA MET A 189 -18.02 -0.85 -23.56
C MET A 189 -18.81 0.24 -24.30
N LYS A 190 -19.11 1.37 -23.65
CA LYS A 190 -19.92 2.49 -24.15
C LYS A 190 -21.31 2.08 -24.64
N CYS A 191 -21.91 1.05 -24.03
CA CYS A 191 -23.27 0.62 -24.38
C CYS A 191 -24.32 1.52 -23.72
N GLN A 192 -25.30 1.99 -24.49
CA GLN A 192 -26.43 2.80 -24.01
C GLN A 192 -26.06 3.92 -23.00
N PRO A 193 -25.17 4.87 -23.35
CA PRO A 193 -24.60 5.83 -22.39
C PRO A 193 -25.61 6.60 -21.54
N GLN A 194 -26.69 7.11 -22.16
CA GLN A 194 -27.71 7.88 -21.44
C GLN A 194 -28.45 7.04 -20.39
N GLN A 195 -28.72 5.76 -20.68
CA GLN A 195 -29.41 4.89 -19.74
C GLN A 195 -28.48 4.44 -18.61
N LEU A 196 -27.18 4.23 -18.88
CA LEU A 196 -26.19 3.99 -17.83
C LEU A 196 -26.11 5.16 -16.84
N LEU A 197 -26.11 6.40 -17.36
CA LEU A 197 -26.09 7.60 -16.52
C LEU A 197 -27.34 7.70 -15.64
N GLN A 198 -28.52 7.40 -16.18
CA GLN A 198 -29.77 7.37 -15.39
C GLN A 198 -29.74 6.32 -14.27
N LEU A 199 -29.26 5.11 -14.55
CA LEU A 199 -29.13 4.05 -13.55
C LEU A 199 -28.10 4.42 -12.48
N TRP A 200 -26.97 5.00 -12.89
CA TRP A 200 -25.95 5.48 -11.98
C TRP A 200 -26.49 6.57 -11.04
N GLU A 201 -27.19 7.57 -11.57
CA GLU A 201 -27.83 8.63 -10.77
C GLU A 201 -28.82 8.08 -9.74
N ALA A 202 -29.59 7.04 -10.11
CA ALA A 202 -30.51 6.37 -9.19
C ALA A 202 -29.75 5.68 -8.05
N LEU A 203 -28.66 4.97 -8.36
CA LEU A 203 -27.85 4.25 -7.38
C LEU A 203 -27.02 5.18 -6.48
N LEU A 204 -26.65 6.38 -6.95
CA LEU A 204 -26.04 7.41 -6.09
C LEU A 204 -27.02 7.94 -5.03
N LYS A 205 -28.33 7.80 -5.26
CA LYS A 205 -29.40 8.20 -4.35
C LYS A 205 -30.00 7.01 -3.58
N ASP A 206 -29.36 5.84 -3.65
CA ASP A 206 -29.85 4.63 -2.99
C ASP A 206 -29.96 4.82 -1.47
N PRO A 207 -31.02 4.31 -0.82
CA PRO A 207 -31.15 4.39 0.63
C PRO A 207 -30.05 3.64 1.40
N ILE A 208 -29.37 2.70 0.75
CA ILE A 208 -28.32 1.87 1.36
C ILE A 208 -26.94 2.38 1.01
N ASP A 209 -26.19 2.75 2.05
CA ASP A 209 -24.85 3.34 1.91
C ASP A 209 -23.88 2.46 1.11
N SER A 210 -23.91 1.14 1.28
CA SER A 210 -23.00 0.25 0.55
C SER A 210 -23.24 0.25 -0.97
N VAL A 211 -24.47 0.55 -1.42
CA VAL A 211 -24.81 0.72 -2.83
C VAL A 211 -24.29 2.07 -3.33
N LYS A 212 -24.55 3.17 -2.59
CA LYS A 212 -24.02 4.51 -2.90
C LYS A 212 -22.50 4.51 -3.01
N ILE A 213 -21.80 3.93 -2.03
CA ILE A 213 -20.33 3.81 -2.01
C ILE A 213 -19.85 3.11 -3.29
N LYS A 214 -20.49 1.99 -3.66
CA LYS A 214 -20.09 1.26 -4.87
C LYS A 214 -20.34 2.06 -6.15
N ALA A 215 -21.42 2.83 -6.21
CA ALA A 215 -21.70 3.75 -7.33
C ALA A 215 -20.71 4.93 -7.38
N ILE A 216 -20.26 5.44 -6.22
CA ILE A 216 -19.22 6.48 -6.12
C ILE A 216 -17.90 5.96 -6.69
N GLU A 217 -17.44 4.77 -6.28
CA GLU A 217 -16.21 4.13 -6.80
C GLU A 217 -16.21 4.01 -8.34
N GLY A 218 -17.38 3.75 -8.93
CA GLY A 218 -17.58 3.63 -10.39
C GLY A 218 -17.73 4.96 -11.15
N SER A 219 -17.87 6.08 -10.45
CA SER A 219 -18.25 7.38 -11.04
C SER A 219 -17.28 7.87 -12.12
N GLN A 220 -15.99 7.55 -11.99
CA GLN A 220 -14.99 7.91 -13.00
C GLN A 220 -15.26 7.30 -14.39
N TYR A 221 -15.94 6.15 -14.47
CA TYR A 221 -16.30 5.52 -15.75
C TYR A 221 -17.57 6.14 -16.31
N MET A 222 -18.52 6.50 -15.45
CA MET A 222 -19.77 7.16 -15.83
C MET A 222 -19.51 8.55 -16.38
N LEU A 223 -18.73 9.36 -15.67
CA LEU A 223 -18.42 10.73 -16.09
C LEU A 223 -17.67 10.80 -17.43
N LYS A 224 -16.93 9.75 -17.81
CA LYS A 224 -16.27 9.63 -19.12
C LYS A 224 -17.23 9.35 -20.29
N LEU A 225 -18.49 9.05 -20.01
CA LEU A 225 -19.54 8.88 -21.02
C LEU A 225 -20.21 10.21 -21.41
N ILE A 226 -19.93 11.29 -20.67
CA ILE A 226 -20.58 12.58 -20.86
C ILE A 226 -19.69 13.45 -21.75
N ASP A 227 -20.18 13.71 -22.96
CA ASP A 227 -19.49 14.58 -23.92
C ASP A 227 -19.85 16.06 -23.75
N ASP A 228 -21.06 16.35 -23.26
CA ASP A 228 -21.54 17.72 -23.05
C ASP A 228 -21.02 18.33 -21.73
N GLU A 229 -20.44 19.53 -21.81
CA GLU A 229 -19.81 20.18 -20.65
C GLU A 229 -20.82 20.60 -19.58
N HIS A 230 -22.05 20.96 -19.96
CA HIS A 230 -23.10 21.39 -19.03
C HIS A 230 -23.70 20.19 -18.29
N ASP A 231 -23.95 19.09 -19.01
CA ASP A 231 -24.36 17.83 -18.40
C ASP A 231 -23.29 17.32 -17.43
N LEU A 232 -22.01 17.38 -17.82
CA LEU A 232 -20.90 16.98 -16.96
C LEU A 232 -20.85 17.83 -15.67
N GLU A 233 -21.05 19.15 -15.79
CA GLU A 233 -21.10 20.05 -14.64
C GLU A 233 -22.25 19.72 -13.69
N THR A 234 -23.42 19.38 -14.24
CA THR A 234 -24.60 18.99 -13.46
C THR A 234 -24.36 17.68 -12.71
N GLN A 235 -23.76 16.68 -13.36
CA GLN A 235 -23.44 15.39 -12.73
C GLN A 235 -22.35 15.52 -11.66
N LEU A 236 -21.34 16.35 -11.90
CA LEU A 236 -20.31 16.65 -10.90
C LEU A 236 -20.89 17.37 -9.68
N GLN A 237 -21.88 18.26 -9.87
CA GLN A 237 -22.58 18.88 -8.76
C GLN A 237 -23.30 17.85 -7.89
N GLY A 238 -24.00 16.90 -8.52
CA GLY A 238 -24.64 15.78 -7.81
C GLY A 238 -23.62 14.91 -7.06
N TYR A 239 -22.50 14.58 -7.71
CA TYR A 239 -21.42 13.81 -7.11
C TYR A 239 -20.83 14.50 -5.88
N PHE A 240 -20.49 15.79 -5.97
CA PHE A 240 -19.92 16.54 -4.85
C PHE A 240 -20.92 16.77 -3.71
N ALA A 241 -22.23 16.84 -4.01
CA ALA A 241 -23.27 16.94 -2.99
C ALA A 241 -23.35 15.71 -2.07
N LEU A 242 -22.82 14.55 -2.48
CA LEU A 242 -22.73 13.34 -1.63
C LEU A 242 -21.74 13.51 -0.46
N ALA A 243 -20.87 14.53 -0.52
CA ALA A 243 -19.98 14.91 0.57
C ALA A 243 -20.54 16.03 1.46
N ASP A 244 -21.79 16.46 1.22
CA ASP A 244 -22.44 17.47 2.03
C ASP A 244 -22.67 16.97 3.48
N PRO A 245 -22.55 17.83 4.51
CA PRO A 245 -22.84 17.44 5.89
C PRO A 245 -24.25 16.87 6.14
N ASN A 246 -25.22 17.14 5.26
CA ASN A 246 -26.57 16.57 5.35
C ASN A 246 -26.63 15.09 4.93
N GLU A 247 -25.64 14.58 4.19
CA GLU A 247 -25.50 13.14 3.98
C GLU A 247 -25.10 12.50 5.32
N LYS A 248 -26.03 11.75 5.92
CA LYS A 248 -25.86 11.18 7.27
C LYS A 248 -24.72 10.18 7.33
N SER A 249 -24.49 9.45 6.24
CA SER A 249 -23.47 8.42 6.20
C SER A 249 -22.08 9.02 6.04
N TRP A 250 -21.30 9.00 7.12
CA TRP A 250 -19.91 9.42 7.07
C TRP A 250 -19.08 8.59 6.08
N ARG A 251 -19.46 7.33 5.84
CA ARG A 251 -18.79 6.46 4.87
C ARG A 251 -19.00 6.95 3.44
N VAL A 252 -20.20 7.44 3.12
CA VAL A 252 -20.47 8.07 1.82
C VAL A 252 -19.66 9.36 1.69
N ARG A 253 -19.71 10.23 2.71
CA ARG A 253 -18.90 11.47 2.73
C ARG A 253 -17.40 11.22 2.64
N TYR A 254 -16.91 10.11 3.21
CA TYR A 254 -15.52 9.65 3.13
C TYR A 254 -15.12 9.17 1.74
N THR A 255 -16.01 8.45 1.04
CA THR A 255 -15.69 7.81 -0.26
C THR A 255 -15.52 8.87 -1.37
N VAL A 256 -16.25 9.98 -1.30
CA VAL A 256 -16.16 11.08 -2.28
C VAL A 256 -14.74 11.65 -2.41
N PRO A 257 -14.06 12.10 -1.33
CA PRO A 257 -12.68 12.56 -1.38
C PRO A 257 -11.68 11.43 -1.60
N GLU A 258 -11.99 10.17 -1.25
CA GLU A 258 -11.14 9.01 -1.56
C GLU A 258 -11.00 8.80 -3.07
N CYS A 259 -12.10 8.96 -3.83
CA CYS A 259 -12.11 8.82 -5.28
C CYS A 259 -11.63 10.09 -6.03
N LEU A 260 -11.29 11.18 -5.32
CA LEU A 260 -11.10 12.52 -5.87
C LEU A 260 -10.09 12.60 -7.01
N GLU A 261 -8.94 11.94 -6.90
CA GLU A 261 -7.86 12.03 -7.90
C GLU A 261 -8.37 11.68 -9.30
N SER A 262 -9.10 10.56 -9.41
CA SER A 262 -9.68 10.11 -10.68
C SER A 262 -10.73 11.07 -11.25
N ILE A 263 -11.48 11.74 -10.38
CA ILE A 263 -12.51 12.71 -10.76
C ILE A 263 -11.85 14.02 -11.24
N ILE A 264 -10.80 14.49 -10.55
CA ILE A 264 -10.04 15.68 -10.97
C ILE A 264 -9.41 15.45 -12.34
N ASP A 265 -8.84 14.27 -12.59
CA ASP A 265 -8.26 13.94 -13.89
C ASP A 265 -9.30 14.04 -15.04
N ILE A 266 -10.55 13.69 -14.77
CA ILE A 266 -11.65 13.85 -15.74
C ILE A 266 -11.97 15.32 -15.93
N ILE A 267 -12.14 16.07 -14.84
CA ILE A 267 -12.44 17.51 -14.90
C ILE A 267 -11.35 18.26 -15.67
N VAL A 268 -10.08 17.99 -15.41
CA VAL A 268 -8.95 18.65 -16.10
C VAL A 268 -8.93 18.33 -17.60
N LYS A 269 -9.33 17.11 -17.99
CA LYS A 269 -9.36 16.69 -19.41
C LYS A 269 -10.57 17.23 -20.17
N LEU A 270 -11.73 17.23 -19.54
CA LEU A 270 -13.01 17.50 -20.20
C LEU A 270 -13.54 18.93 -19.96
N ASN A 271 -13.28 19.52 -18.79
CA ASN A 271 -13.69 20.89 -18.43
C ASN A 271 -12.48 21.85 -18.46
N LYS A 272 -12.28 22.51 -19.61
CA LYS A 272 -11.06 23.30 -19.87
C LYS A 272 -10.90 24.49 -18.92
N ASN A 273 -12.00 25.06 -18.40
CA ASN A 273 -11.97 26.24 -17.54
C ASN A 273 -11.77 25.92 -16.05
N LYS A 274 -11.91 24.65 -15.64
CA LYS A 274 -11.74 24.16 -14.26
C LYS A 274 -12.56 24.94 -13.22
N THR A 275 -13.59 25.67 -13.65
CA THR A 275 -14.45 26.49 -12.79
C THR A 275 -15.18 25.64 -11.76
N ILE A 276 -15.52 24.40 -12.13
CA ILE A 276 -16.13 23.39 -11.26
C ILE A 276 -15.27 23.12 -10.02
N LEU A 277 -13.94 23.01 -10.17
CA LEU A 277 -13.05 22.76 -9.03
C LEU A 277 -13.15 23.90 -8.01
N LYS A 278 -13.18 25.15 -8.50
CA LYS A 278 -13.30 26.33 -7.63
C LYS A 278 -14.69 26.48 -7.04
N ASN A 279 -15.74 26.29 -7.83
CA ASN A 279 -17.11 26.64 -7.44
C ASN A 279 -17.81 25.52 -6.66
N GLN A 280 -17.44 24.27 -6.91
CA GLN A 280 -18.08 23.09 -6.32
C GLN A 280 -17.12 22.33 -5.39
N ALA A 281 -15.94 21.93 -5.88
CA ALA A 281 -15.03 21.10 -5.08
C ALA A 281 -14.43 21.84 -3.87
N VAL A 282 -14.04 23.12 -4.02
CA VAL A 282 -13.46 23.90 -2.91
C VAL A 282 -14.42 24.03 -1.72
N PRO A 283 -15.68 24.51 -1.88
CA PRO A 283 -16.63 24.58 -0.76
C PRO A 283 -16.83 23.24 -0.06
N VAL A 284 -16.93 22.15 -0.82
CA VAL A 284 -17.11 20.80 -0.30
C VAL A 284 -15.90 20.37 0.53
N PHE A 285 -14.67 20.57 0.04
CA PHE A 285 -13.46 20.25 0.81
C PHE A 285 -13.31 21.13 2.06
N GLN A 286 -13.77 22.37 2.05
CA GLN A 286 -13.79 23.20 3.26
C GLN A 286 -14.73 22.64 4.32
N GLN A 287 -15.83 21.98 3.93
CA GLN A 287 -16.74 21.30 4.86
C GLN A 287 -16.19 19.94 5.30
N LEU A 288 -15.62 19.15 4.40
CA LEU A 288 -15.01 17.85 4.73
C LEU A 288 -13.85 17.99 5.73
N LEU A 289 -13.04 19.05 5.62
CA LEU A 289 -12.00 19.36 6.61
C LEU A 289 -12.54 19.82 7.97
N LYS A 290 -13.84 20.10 8.06
CA LYS A 290 -14.56 20.44 9.29
C LYS A 290 -15.58 19.36 9.68
N ASP A 291 -15.55 18.21 9.01
CA ASP A 291 -16.52 17.15 9.24
C ASP A 291 -16.50 16.72 10.70
N THR A 292 -17.65 16.35 11.23
CA THR A 292 -17.77 15.82 12.59
C THR A 292 -16.90 14.57 12.79
N GLU A 293 -16.74 13.73 11.76
CA GLU A 293 -16.01 12.47 11.87
C GLU A 293 -14.51 12.60 11.53
N PRO A 294 -13.61 12.19 12.46
CA PRO A 294 -12.16 12.27 12.25
C PRO A 294 -11.66 11.55 10.99
N GLU A 295 -12.26 10.43 10.62
CA GLU A 295 -11.92 9.63 9.45
C GLU A 295 -12.16 10.42 8.15
N VAL A 296 -13.26 11.17 8.08
CA VAL A 296 -13.60 12.02 6.93
C VAL A 296 -12.61 13.18 6.83
N ARG A 297 -12.30 13.86 7.95
CA ARG A 297 -11.29 14.93 7.98
C ARG A 297 -9.91 14.43 7.55
N SER A 298 -9.54 13.23 8.01
CA SER A 298 -8.26 12.59 7.66
C SER A 298 -8.18 12.26 6.17
N MET A 299 -9.23 11.67 5.60
CA MET A 299 -9.28 11.37 4.16
C MET A 299 -9.24 12.64 3.31
N ALA A 300 -9.96 13.69 3.73
CA ALA A 300 -9.90 14.99 3.06
C ALA A 300 -8.48 15.57 3.05
N LEU A 301 -7.72 15.48 4.15
CA LEU A 301 -6.31 15.90 4.21
C LEU A 301 -5.40 15.10 3.27
N ILE A 302 -5.65 13.80 3.13
CA ILE A 302 -4.85 12.91 2.27
C ILE A 302 -5.09 13.23 0.79
N SER A 303 -6.34 13.49 0.39
CA SER A 303 -6.68 13.70 -1.02
C SER A 303 -6.60 15.16 -1.51
N ILE A 304 -6.64 16.14 -0.61
CA ILE A 304 -6.67 17.58 -0.99
C ILE A 304 -5.48 18.02 -1.85
N TYR A 305 -4.34 17.34 -1.76
CA TYR A 305 -3.17 17.66 -2.59
C TYR A 305 -3.50 17.65 -4.09
N HIS A 306 -4.30 16.69 -4.55
CA HIS A 306 -4.70 16.57 -5.96
C HIS A 306 -5.55 17.77 -6.39
N LEU A 307 -6.42 18.26 -5.50
CA LEU A 307 -7.21 19.48 -5.73
C LEU A 307 -6.32 20.73 -5.76
N LEU A 308 -5.44 20.90 -4.78
CA LEU A 308 -4.57 22.08 -4.68
C LEU A 308 -3.64 22.23 -5.87
N LYS A 309 -3.23 21.13 -6.51
CA LYS A 309 -2.38 21.16 -7.71
C LYS A 309 -3.07 21.88 -8.88
N GLU A 310 -4.38 21.76 -8.99
CA GLU A 310 -5.15 22.25 -10.13
C GLU A 310 -5.80 23.62 -9.90
N LEU A 311 -5.74 24.16 -8.67
CA LEU A 311 -6.36 25.44 -8.30
C LEU A 311 -5.42 26.65 -8.48
N PRO A 312 -5.96 27.86 -8.71
CA PRO A 312 -5.20 29.11 -8.61
C PRO A 312 -4.91 29.46 -7.14
N SER A 313 -3.85 30.24 -6.90
CA SER A 313 -3.38 30.58 -5.53
C SER A 313 -4.49 31.15 -4.63
N SER A 314 -5.33 32.05 -5.15
CA SER A 314 -6.44 32.64 -4.38
C SER A 314 -7.44 31.62 -3.83
N SER A 315 -7.60 30.48 -4.50
CA SER A 315 -8.48 29.39 -4.03
C SER A 315 -7.75 28.45 -3.09
N LYS A 316 -6.43 28.23 -3.28
CA LYS A 316 -5.61 27.46 -2.34
C LYS A 316 -5.52 28.12 -0.97
N ASP A 317 -5.44 29.45 -0.94
CA ASP A 317 -5.27 30.22 0.29
C ASP A 317 -6.47 30.10 1.23
N LEU A 318 -7.66 29.76 0.70
CA LEU A 318 -8.88 29.50 1.48
C LEU A 318 -8.76 28.30 2.43
N PHE A 319 -7.78 27.41 2.23
CA PHE A 319 -7.53 26.24 3.08
C PHE A 319 -6.54 26.51 4.21
N LEU A 320 -5.76 27.60 4.15
CA LEU A 320 -4.72 27.89 5.15
C LEU A 320 -5.25 27.97 6.58
N PRO A 321 -6.39 28.66 6.87
CA PRO A 321 -6.94 28.68 8.23
C PRO A 321 -7.40 27.30 8.70
N LEU A 322 -7.87 26.45 7.78
CA LEU A 322 -8.33 25.10 8.11
C LEU A 322 -7.17 24.20 8.50
N PHE A 323 -6.06 24.24 7.77
CA PHE A 323 -4.85 23.51 8.17
C PHE A 323 -4.35 23.96 9.54
N GLN A 324 -4.41 25.26 9.83
CA GLN A 324 -4.04 25.78 11.15
C GLN A 324 -4.94 25.22 12.25
N THR A 325 -6.27 25.21 12.07
CA THR A 325 -7.21 24.62 13.03
C THR A 325 -6.97 23.12 13.22
N LEU A 326 -6.72 22.39 12.13
CA LEU A 326 -6.48 20.95 12.17
C LEU A 326 -5.16 20.56 12.86
N SER A 327 -4.20 21.49 12.98
CA SER A 327 -2.96 21.24 13.73
C SER A 327 -3.18 21.06 15.23
N THR A 328 -4.34 21.49 15.74
CA THR A 328 -4.77 21.33 17.13
C THR A 328 -6.09 20.55 17.20
N ASP A 329 -6.39 19.73 16.19
CA ASP A 329 -7.59 18.90 16.17
C ASP A 329 -7.67 18.00 17.41
N THR A 330 -8.87 17.74 17.91
CA THR A 330 -9.06 16.88 19.09
C THR A 330 -8.63 15.43 18.82
N SER A 331 -8.78 14.94 17.58
CA SER A 331 -8.36 13.61 17.18
C SER A 331 -6.89 13.56 16.82
N GLN A 332 -6.13 12.70 17.50
CA GLN A 332 -4.73 12.42 17.16
C GLN A 332 -4.57 11.87 15.74
N HIS A 333 -5.57 11.15 15.21
CA HIS A 333 -5.52 10.59 13.85
C HIS A 333 -5.57 11.67 12.78
N VAL A 334 -6.33 12.74 13.02
CA VAL A 334 -6.40 13.89 12.10
C VAL A 334 -5.09 14.69 12.15
N ARG A 335 -4.58 14.98 13.35
CA ARG A 335 -3.28 15.65 13.51
C ARG A 335 -2.13 14.85 12.90
N MET A 336 -2.16 13.52 13.03
CA MET A 336 -1.20 12.61 12.39
C MET A 336 -1.31 12.64 10.85
N SER A 337 -2.53 12.62 10.31
CA SER A 337 -2.77 12.76 8.87
C SER A 337 -2.27 14.10 8.35
N LEU A 338 -2.48 15.19 9.10
CA LEU A 338 -1.94 16.50 8.76
C LEU A 338 -0.40 16.49 8.78
N ALA A 339 0.22 15.94 9.83
CA ALA A 339 1.68 15.81 9.93
C ALA A 339 2.29 15.05 8.75
N GLU A 340 1.61 14.03 8.24
CA GLU A 340 2.03 13.28 7.05
C GLU A 340 1.96 14.11 5.77
N GLN A 341 0.88 14.88 5.59
CA GLN A 341 0.60 15.53 4.31
C GLN A 341 1.13 16.97 4.23
N ILE A 342 1.31 17.67 5.35
CA ILE A 342 1.53 19.12 5.34
C ILE A 342 2.78 19.57 4.57
N CYS A 343 3.87 18.79 4.63
CA CYS A 343 5.11 19.07 3.88
C CYS A 343 4.96 18.81 2.37
N LYS A 344 4.07 17.89 1.98
CA LYS A 344 3.72 17.67 0.56
C LYS A 344 2.81 18.79 0.07
N ILE A 345 1.82 19.19 0.87
CA ILE A 345 0.89 20.28 0.60
C ILE A 345 1.64 21.61 0.44
N SER A 346 2.66 21.88 1.26
CA SER A 346 3.42 23.14 1.20
C SER A 346 4.04 23.42 -0.17
N LYS A 347 4.35 22.38 -0.97
CA LYS A 347 4.87 22.50 -2.34
C LYS A 347 3.89 23.18 -3.30
N GLN A 348 2.61 23.29 -2.94
CA GLN A 348 1.58 23.94 -3.76
C GLN A 348 1.46 25.45 -3.53
N TYR A 349 2.23 25.99 -2.57
CA TYR A 349 2.21 27.38 -2.15
C TYR A 349 3.57 28.06 -2.43
N SER A 350 3.56 29.39 -2.49
CA SER A 350 4.81 30.16 -2.59
C SER A 350 5.63 30.04 -1.30
N VAL A 351 6.95 30.18 -1.41
CA VAL A 351 7.86 30.15 -0.25
C VAL A 351 7.42 31.14 0.83
N GLN A 352 6.97 32.35 0.45
CA GLN A 352 6.49 33.34 1.40
C GLN A 352 5.31 32.84 2.25
N ILE A 353 4.32 32.19 1.63
CA ILE A 353 3.16 31.62 2.34
C ILE A 353 3.61 30.46 3.21
N VAL A 354 4.51 29.61 2.72
CA VAL A 354 5.07 28.50 3.52
C VAL A 354 5.73 29.03 4.79
N LEU A 355 6.54 30.09 4.69
CA LEU A 355 7.18 30.72 5.84
C LEU A 355 6.17 31.34 6.82
N GLN A 356 5.14 32.01 6.31
CA GLN A 356 4.17 32.74 7.12
C GLN A 356 3.12 31.85 7.79
N SER A 357 2.68 30.78 7.11
CA SER A 357 1.54 29.95 7.56
C SER A 357 1.94 28.51 7.90
N PHE A 358 2.84 27.89 7.13
CA PHE A 358 3.18 26.48 7.35
C PHE A 358 4.23 26.30 8.45
N ILE A 359 5.25 27.16 8.54
CA ILE A 359 6.27 27.06 9.60
C ILE A 359 5.66 27.14 11.01
N PRO A 360 4.74 28.07 11.32
CA PRO A 360 4.04 28.07 12.62
C PRO A 360 3.26 26.78 12.88
N LEU A 361 2.53 26.29 11.88
CA LEU A 361 1.77 25.04 11.94
C LEU A 361 2.68 23.83 12.24
N ILE A 362 3.77 23.69 11.49
CA ILE A 362 4.79 22.65 11.68
C ILE A 362 5.42 22.75 13.07
N THR A 363 5.64 23.98 13.56
CA THR A 363 6.15 24.22 14.92
C THR A 363 5.14 23.80 16.00
N THR A 364 3.84 23.86 15.73
CA THR A 364 2.81 23.29 16.62
C THR A 364 2.89 21.77 16.61
N LEU A 365 2.88 21.12 15.43
CA LEU A 365 2.88 19.66 15.30
C LEU A 365 4.16 19.01 15.83
N ILE A 366 5.33 19.65 15.69
CA ILE A 366 6.59 19.11 16.21
C ILE A 366 6.62 19.10 17.75
N LYS A 367 5.77 19.92 18.39
CA LYS A 367 5.60 20.02 19.84
C LYS A 367 4.37 19.27 20.35
N ASP A 368 3.70 18.48 19.52
CA ASP A 368 2.52 17.70 19.92
C ASP A 368 2.82 16.81 21.13
N ASP A 369 1.81 16.41 21.89
CA ASP A 369 2.03 15.49 23.02
C ASP A 369 2.20 14.04 22.53
N VAL A 370 1.62 13.70 21.37
CA VAL A 370 1.70 12.36 20.78
C VAL A 370 2.98 12.22 19.95
N VAL A 371 3.81 11.25 20.32
CA VAL A 371 5.14 11.03 19.74
C VAL A 371 5.05 10.62 18.27
N GLU A 372 4.05 9.81 17.93
CA GLU A 372 3.80 9.29 16.59
C GLU A 372 3.56 10.43 15.59
N ILE A 373 2.87 11.51 16.00
CA ILE A 373 2.65 12.71 15.17
C ILE A 373 3.98 13.39 14.87
N LYS A 374 4.83 13.58 15.90
CA LYS A 374 6.14 14.19 15.73
C LYS A 374 7.01 13.36 14.78
N ILE A 375 7.02 12.03 14.95
CA ILE A 375 7.76 11.10 14.08
C ILE A 375 7.25 11.22 12.64
N LYS A 376 5.93 11.21 12.43
CA LYS A 376 5.33 11.31 11.09
C LYS A 376 5.68 12.62 10.40
N LEU A 377 5.70 13.73 11.14
CA LEU A 377 6.15 15.02 10.62
C LEU A 377 7.64 15.00 10.27
N ALA A 378 8.49 14.49 11.17
CA ALA A 378 9.93 14.44 11.01
C ALA A 378 10.33 13.72 9.72
N HIS A 379 9.72 12.56 9.43
CA HIS A 379 9.92 11.79 8.20
C HIS A 379 9.77 12.61 6.91
N ASN A 380 8.97 13.68 6.94
CA ASN A 380 8.61 14.49 5.78
C ASN A 380 9.28 15.87 5.73
N LEU A 381 10.10 16.23 6.72
CA LEU A 381 10.74 17.57 6.80
C LEU A 381 11.74 17.83 5.66
N ASP A 382 12.30 16.79 5.04
CA ASP A 382 13.19 16.92 3.89
C ASP A 382 12.45 17.52 2.67
N GLN A 383 11.19 17.14 2.46
CA GLN A 383 10.35 17.68 1.40
C GLN A 383 10.10 19.18 1.58
N LEU A 384 9.89 19.61 2.83
CA LEU A 384 9.71 21.01 3.17
C LEU A 384 11.02 21.80 2.99
N SER A 385 12.13 21.22 3.44
CA SER A 385 13.46 21.82 3.28
C SER A 385 13.77 22.13 1.82
N GLN A 386 13.51 21.17 0.92
CA GLN A 386 13.64 21.36 -0.52
C GLN A 386 12.73 22.48 -1.06
N ALA A 387 11.50 22.60 -0.54
CA ALA A 387 10.53 23.58 -1.01
C ALA A 387 10.89 25.03 -0.62
N ILE A 388 11.48 25.26 0.55
CA ILE A 388 11.83 26.61 1.03
C ILE A 388 13.24 27.06 0.66
N GLY A 389 14.10 26.13 0.24
CA GLY A 389 15.47 26.38 -0.17
C GLY A 389 16.45 26.55 1.00
N GLN A 390 17.73 26.75 0.65
CA GLN A 390 18.86 26.70 1.57
C GLN A 390 18.76 27.68 2.75
N ASP A 391 18.67 28.98 2.49
CA ASP A 391 18.70 30.02 3.54
C ASP A 391 17.54 29.89 4.53
N ASN A 392 16.35 29.58 4.02
CA ASN A 392 15.17 29.38 4.84
C ASN A 392 15.25 28.07 5.64
N SER A 393 15.78 27.00 5.03
CA SER A 393 16.02 25.74 5.74
C SER A 393 17.00 25.93 6.89
N LYS A 394 18.11 26.65 6.66
CA LYS A 394 19.07 27.03 7.70
C LYS A 394 18.40 27.85 8.81
N LYS A 395 17.58 28.84 8.46
CA LYS A 395 16.95 29.74 9.43
C LYS A 395 15.83 29.08 10.25
N HIS A 396 15.05 28.19 9.64
CA HIS A 396 13.78 27.71 10.24
C HIS A 396 13.77 26.22 10.60
N LEU A 397 14.46 25.36 9.84
CA LEU A 397 14.41 23.91 10.06
C LEU A 397 15.61 23.38 10.85
N VAL A 398 16.81 23.91 10.59
CA VAL A 398 18.01 23.53 11.35
C VAL A 398 17.85 23.77 12.87
N PRO A 399 17.24 24.87 13.35
CA PRO A 399 17.01 25.04 14.79
C PRO A 399 16.09 23.97 15.41
N LEU A 400 15.23 23.32 14.63
CA LEU A 400 14.39 22.22 15.09
C LEU A 400 15.20 20.94 15.36
N ILE A 401 16.40 20.82 14.78
CA ILE A 401 17.34 19.75 15.11
C ILE A 401 17.77 19.88 16.59
N SER A 402 17.99 21.11 17.06
CA SER A 402 18.30 21.34 18.47
C SER A 402 17.16 20.97 19.43
N THR A 403 15.90 20.96 18.99
CA THR A 403 14.77 20.58 19.85
C THR A 403 14.72 19.06 20.07
N PHE A 404 15.12 18.23 19.10
CA PHE A 404 15.18 16.77 19.31
C PHE A 404 16.22 16.39 20.37
N ALA A 405 17.31 17.15 20.50
CA ALA A 405 18.39 16.91 21.46
C ALA A 405 17.90 16.85 22.92
N SER A 406 16.74 17.45 23.19
CA SER A 406 16.08 17.54 24.49
C SER A 406 14.86 16.63 24.61
N GLU A 407 14.43 15.96 23.54
CA GLU A 407 13.26 15.07 23.59
C GLU A 407 13.58 13.80 24.40
N LYS A 408 12.63 13.35 25.23
CA LYS A 408 12.81 12.18 26.10
C LYS A 408 12.61 10.87 25.33
N GLN A 409 11.72 10.90 24.35
CA GLN A 409 11.29 9.72 23.61
C GLN A 409 12.32 9.33 22.54
N TRP A 410 12.97 8.18 22.73
CA TRP A 410 14.12 7.77 21.93
C TRP A 410 13.75 7.48 20.46
N ARG A 411 12.52 7.02 20.19
CA ARG A 411 12.04 6.78 18.81
C ARG A 411 11.98 8.07 17.99
N TYR A 412 11.51 9.16 18.58
CA TYR A 412 11.54 10.47 17.91
C TYR A 412 12.97 10.97 17.71
N ARG A 413 13.86 10.79 18.69
CA ARG A 413 15.28 11.13 18.52
C ARG A 413 15.94 10.33 17.39
N LEU A 414 15.61 9.04 17.27
CA LEU A 414 16.09 8.20 16.18
C LEU A 414 15.60 8.74 14.83
N GLU A 415 14.31 9.07 14.73
CA GLU A 415 13.75 9.61 13.50
C GLU A 415 14.40 10.92 13.09
N MET A 416 14.50 11.86 14.04
CA MET A 416 15.16 13.13 13.81
C MET A 416 16.63 12.96 13.45
N MET A 417 17.34 11.98 14.03
CA MET A 417 18.71 11.65 13.63
C MET A 417 18.73 11.22 12.16
N SER A 418 17.81 10.35 11.72
CA SER A 418 17.79 9.81 10.35
C SER A 418 17.65 10.89 9.25
N ILE A 419 16.96 12.00 9.55
CA ILE A 419 16.71 13.07 8.57
C ILE A 419 17.83 14.12 8.48
N ILE A 420 18.76 14.16 9.44
CA ILE A 420 19.84 15.18 9.50
C ILE A 420 20.60 15.29 8.17
N PRO A 421 21.08 14.20 7.53
CA PRO A 421 21.79 14.30 6.26
C PRO A 421 20.96 14.94 5.16
N LYS A 422 19.66 14.62 5.09
CA LYS A 422 18.75 15.16 4.09
C LYS A 422 18.54 16.66 4.26
N LEU A 423 18.38 17.13 5.50
CA LEU A 423 18.26 18.56 5.81
C LEU A 423 19.57 19.31 5.52
N LEU A 424 20.71 18.73 5.90
CA LEU A 424 22.02 19.32 5.67
C LEU A 424 22.40 19.39 4.19
N LYS A 425 21.94 18.44 3.37
CA LYS A 425 22.10 18.49 1.92
C LYS A 425 21.51 19.77 1.31
N VAL A 426 20.44 20.31 1.88
CA VAL A 426 19.82 21.57 1.43
C VAL A 426 20.37 22.78 2.18
N ALA A 427 20.52 22.70 3.51
CA ALA A 427 20.98 23.82 4.34
C ALA A 427 22.48 24.16 4.11
N GLY A 428 23.26 23.19 3.63
CA GLY A 428 24.66 23.35 3.30
C GLY A 428 25.62 23.05 4.44
N TYR A 429 26.91 23.18 4.13
CA TYR A 429 28.01 22.77 5.00
C TYR A 429 28.14 23.61 6.28
N ASP A 430 27.83 24.90 6.23
CA ASP A 430 27.92 25.76 7.42
C ASP A 430 26.97 25.31 8.53
N SER A 431 25.77 24.87 8.16
CA SER A 431 24.82 24.28 9.11
C SER A 431 25.30 22.95 9.68
N PHE A 432 26.09 22.18 8.93
CA PHE A 432 26.73 20.99 9.47
C PHE A 432 27.73 21.35 10.57
N LEU A 433 28.56 22.38 10.35
CA LEU A 433 29.51 22.87 11.36
C LEU A 433 28.81 23.29 12.66
N GLU A 434 27.71 24.03 12.54
CA GLU A 434 26.89 24.48 13.69
C GLU A 434 26.30 23.30 14.50
N LEU A 435 26.08 22.14 13.88
CA LEU A 435 25.45 20.97 14.51
C LEU A 435 26.43 19.92 15.03
N GLN A 436 27.74 20.06 14.77
CA GLN A 436 28.72 19.01 15.08
C GLN A 436 28.71 18.55 16.54
N GLU A 437 28.61 19.48 17.49
CA GLU A 437 28.59 19.16 18.92
C GLU A 437 27.32 18.39 19.29
N ILE A 438 26.16 18.88 18.86
CA ILE A 438 24.87 18.22 19.07
C ILE A 438 24.87 16.82 18.44
N TYR A 439 25.40 16.70 17.22
CA TYR A 439 25.48 15.43 16.51
C TYR A 439 26.37 14.41 17.24
N LEU A 440 27.52 14.86 17.74
CA LEU A 440 28.45 14.03 18.49
C LEU A 440 27.82 13.57 19.81
N GLU A 441 27.27 14.48 20.60
CA GLU A 441 26.74 14.18 21.93
C GLU A 441 25.43 13.39 21.86
N LYS A 442 24.51 13.79 20.97
CA LYS A 442 23.14 13.27 20.93
C LYS A 442 22.96 12.14 19.93
N GLY A 443 23.86 11.99 18.96
CA GLY A 443 23.88 10.88 18.01
C GLY A 443 24.94 9.85 18.38
N VAL A 444 26.20 10.21 18.14
CA VAL A 444 27.35 9.29 18.20
C VAL A 444 27.61 8.74 19.61
N LEU A 445 27.40 9.57 20.65
CA LEU A 445 27.55 9.20 22.06
C LEU A 445 26.20 8.92 22.75
N ASN A 446 25.14 8.66 21.98
CA ASN A 446 23.83 8.39 22.55
C ASN A 446 23.83 7.08 23.37
N HIS A 447 23.03 7.04 24.43
CA HIS A 447 22.82 5.83 25.22
C HIS A 447 22.25 4.65 24.39
N TYR A 448 21.33 4.92 23.46
CA TYR A 448 20.68 3.91 22.64
C TYR A 448 21.53 3.54 21.42
N GLN A 449 21.78 2.25 21.23
CA GLN A 449 22.61 1.77 20.12
C GLN A 449 22.02 2.11 18.75
N ALA A 450 20.70 1.98 18.55
CA ALA A 450 20.07 2.29 17.26
C ALA A 450 20.33 3.74 16.81
N ILE A 451 20.36 4.70 17.75
CA ILE A 451 20.68 6.10 17.45
C ILE A 451 22.15 6.26 17.09
N ARG A 452 23.07 5.59 17.81
CA ARG A 452 24.49 5.60 17.47
C ARG A 452 24.73 5.02 16.07
N ASP A 453 24.10 3.89 15.78
CA ASP A 453 24.23 3.20 14.50
C ASP A 453 23.70 4.07 13.35
N GLN A 454 22.54 4.72 13.52
CA GLN A 454 21.99 5.69 12.56
C GLN A 454 22.91 6.91 12.39
N ALA A 455 23.49 7.43 13.47
CA ALA A 455 24.43 8.54 13.41
C ALA A 455 25.70 8.19 12.63
N ILE A 456 26.14 6.93 12.62
CA ILE A 456 27.25 6.50 11.76
C ILE A 456 26.81 6.33 10.31
N ASP A 457 25.65 5.72 10.06
CA ASP A 457 25.12 5.56 8.70
C ASP A 457 24.93 6.92 8.01
N ASN A 458 24.51 7.91 8.78
CA ASN A 458 24.43 9.30 8.35
C ASN A 458 25.79 9.91 7.98
N LEU A 459 26.90 9.55 8.65
CA LEU A 459 28.23 10.05 8.29
C LEU A 459 28.66 9.55 6.90
N VAL A 460 28.20 8.36 6.48
CA VAL A 460 28.39 7.86 5.11
C VAL A 460 27.69 8.80 4.13
N GLN A 461 26.39 9.08 4.33
CA GLN A 461 25.63 9.98 3.46
C GLN A 461 26.19 11.42 3.44
N LEU A 462 26.65 11.91 4.59
CA LEU A 462 27.27 13.23 4.69
C LEU A 462 28.61 13.27 3.95
N SER A 463 29.38 12.18 3.95
CA SER A 463 30.63 12.08 3.20
C SER A 463 30.39 12.11 1.69
N GLU A 464 29.32 11.48 1.23
CA GLU A 464 28.88 11.54 -0.18
C GLU A 464 28.40 12.95 -0.56
N THR A 465 27.74 13.65 0.38
CA THR A 465 27.16 14.97 0.14
C THR A 465 28.20 16.10 0.15
N PHE A 466 29.13 16.10 1.10
CA PHE A 466 30.10 17.19 1.29
C PHE A 466 31.52 16.85 0.83
N GLY A 467 31.79 15.58 0.55
CA GLY A 467 33.12 15.07 0.29
C GLY A 467 33.84 14.68 1.58
N TYR A 468 34.54 13.54 1.54
CA TYR A 468 35.29 13.00 2.67
C TYR A 468 36.27 14.00 3.27
N ASP A 469 37.07 14.68 2.44
CA ASP A 469 38.13 15.57 2.91
C ASP A 469 37.60 16.71 3.80
N LYS A 470 36.40 17.23 3.51
CA LYS A 470 35.79 18.30 4.31
C LYS A 470 35.37 17.82 5.70
N ILE A 471 34.83 16.60 5.79
CA ILE A 471 34.30 16.07 7.07
C ILE A 471 35.22 15.06 7.75
N ARG A 472 36.38 14.78 7.17
CA ARG A 472 37.37 13.79 7.64
C ARG A 472 37.68 13.98 9.13
N GLU A 473 38.06 15.19 9.54
CA GLU A 473 38.40 15.51 10.92
C GLU A 473 37.23 15.23 11.87
N PHE A 474 36.00 15.51 11.46
CA PHE A 474 34.82 15.23 12.28
C PHE A 474 34.54 13.72 12.37
N ILE A 475 34.65 12.98 11.27
CA ILE A 475 34.51 11.51 11.27
C ILE A 475 35.52 10.88 12.25
N LEU A 476 36.79 11.28 12.16
CA LEU A 476 37.85 10.78 13.04
C LEU A 476 37.57 11.17 14.50
N LYS A 477 37.15 12.42 14.75
CA LYS A 477 36.72 12.87 16.09
C LYS A 477 35.59 12.01 16.65
N CYS A 478 34.59 11.64 15.85
CA CYS A 478 33.49 10.77 16.29
C CYS A 478 33.98 9.39 16.74
N ILE A 479 34.83 8.73 15.94
CA ILE A 479 35.40 7.42 16.27
C ILE A 479 36.24 7.50 17.55
N ASN A 480 37.13 8.48 17.63
CA ASN A 480 38.02 8.67 18.78
C ASN A 480 37.23 8.98 20.06
N LYS A 481 36.24 9.87 19.99
CA LYS A 481 35.43 10.23 21.16
C LYS A 481 34.57 9.08 21.66
N GLN A 482 34.10 8.18 20.79
CA GLN A 482 33.46 6.93 21.21
C GLN A 482 34.45 6.02 21.94
N PHE A 483 35.67 5.90 21.42
CA PHE A 483 36.68 5.01 21.97
C PHE A 483 37.29 5.49 23.30
N GLU A 484 37.34 6.81 23.52
CA GLU A 484 37.79 7.42 24.76
C GLU A 484 36.81 7.24 25.93
N GLN A 485 35.56 6.85 25.67
CA GLN A 485 34.56 6.74 26.73
C GLN A 485 34.89 5.62 27.74
N PRO A 486 34.64 5.87 29.04
CA PRO A 486 34.89 4.88 30.09
C PRO A 486 33.96 3.66 30.00
N ASN A 487 32.74 3.85 29.49
CA ASN A 487 31.79 2.75 29.30
C ASN A 487 32.12 1.97 28.02
N TYR A 488 32.27 0.65 28.15
CA TYR A 488 32.69 -0.26 27.10
C TYR A 488 31.76 -0.26 25.88
N ILE A 489 30.46 0.05 26.05
CA ILE A 489 29.49 0.05 24.94
C ILE A 489 29.91 1.02 23.84
N TYR A 490 30.50 2.16 24.20
CA TYR A 490 30.97 3.16 23.26
C TYR A 490 32.29 2.74 22.61
N ARG A 491 33.19 2.10 23.35
CA ARG A 491 34.43 1.55 22.79
C ARG A 491 34.16 0.46 21.75
N VAL A 492 33.19 -0.42 22.02
CA VAL A 492 32.68 -1.37 21.03
C VAL A 492 32.00 -0.65 19.87
N SER A 493 31.22 0.39 20.15
CA SER A 493 30.60 1.21 19.10
C SER A 493 31.64 1.86 18.19
N ALA A 494 32.78 2.34 18.70
CA ALA A 494 33.86 2.89 17.87
C ALA A 494 34.39 1.88 16.84
N MET A 495 34.51 0.60 17.23
CA MET A 495 34.90 -0.48 16.31
C MET A 495 33.82 -0.75 15.27
N HIS A 496 32.55 -0.77 15.66
CA HIS A 496 31.45 -0.89 14.70
C HIS A 496 31.40 0.32 13.74
N SER A 497 31.62 1.53 14.25
CA SER A 497 31.67 2.77 13.47
C SER A 497 32.74 2.68 12.41
N MET A 498 33.95 2.27 12.80
CA MET A 498 35.07 2.09 11.88
C MET A 498 34.79 1.01 10.82
N ALA A 499 34.16 -0.11 11.22
CA ALA A 499 33.78 -1.17 10.28
C ALA A 499 32.73 -0.68 9.25
N LYS A 500 31.75 0.13 9.68
CA LYS A 500 30.76 0.76 8.80
C LYS A 500 31.40 1.79 7.85
N LEU A 501 32.33 2.59 8.36
CA LEU A 501 33.00 3.66 7.63
C LEU A 501 34.19 3.19 6.76
N LYS A 502 34.44 1.88 6.66
CA LYS A 502 35.61 1.32 5.95
C LYS A 502 35.73 1.70 4.47
N ASN A 503 34.60 2.02 3.82
CA ASN A 503 34.56 2.46 2.43
C ASN A 503 34.59 3.99 2.27
N VAL A 504 34.43 4.72 3.38
CA VAL A 504 34.48 6.19 3.43
C VAL A 504 35.88 6.66 3.81
N LEU A 505 36.52 6.01 4.79
CA LEU A 505 37.86 6.35 5.25
C LEU A 505 38.89 6.15 4.14
N SER A 506 39.85 7.06 4.03
CA SER A 506 41.04 6.85 3.22
C SER A 506 41.80 5.62 3.73
N LYS A 507 42.62 5.01 2.86
CA LYS A 507 43.42 3.83 3.25
C LYS A 507 44.33 4.14 4.44
N ASP A 508 44.97 5.31 4.43
CA ASP A 508 45.90 5.71 5.49
C ASP A 508 45.16 5.99 6.80
N ASP A 509 44.02 6.68 6.75
CA ASP A 509 43.21 6.94 7.94
C ASP A 509 42.65 5.65 8.54
N LEU A 510 42.17 4.73 7.69
CA LEU A 510 41.69 3.43 8.13
C LEU A 510 42.80 2.63 8.84
N VAL A 511 44.00 2.59 8.26
CA VAL A 511 45.14 1.87 8.84
C VAL A 511 45.61 2.52 10.15
N ASN A 512 45.69 3.84 10.21
CA ASN A 512 46.12 4.57 11.40
C ASN A 512 45.12 4.39 12.55
N GLN A 513 43.83 4.59 12.28
CA GLN A 513 42.77 4.37 13.27
C GLN A 513 42.68 2.92 13.73
N PHE A 514 42.88 1.95 12.82
CA PHE A 514 42.95 0.53 13.17
C PHE A 514 44.05 0.28 14.21
N LYS A 515 45.26 0.79 13.96
CA LYS A 515 46.40 0.62 14.86
C LYS A 515 46.17 1.25 16.22
N GLU A 516 45.65 2.47 16.27
CA GLU A 516 45.36 3.18 17.53
C GLU A 516 44.34 2.43 18.40
N ILE A 517 43.22 2.00 17.79
CA ILE A 517 42.17 1.27 18.51
C ILE A 517 42.69 -0.08 18.98
N THR A 518 43.28 -0.88 18.09
CA THR A 518 43.72 -2.25 18.42
C THR A 518 44.82 -2.27 19.49
N GLN A 519 45.72 -1.29 19.50
CA GLN A 519 46.78 -1.20 20.52
C GLN A 519 46.21 -1.15 21.94
N LYS A 520 45.13 -0.40 22.16
CA LYS A 520 44.49 -0.30 23.47
C LYS A 520 43.49 -1.43 23.71
N SER A 521 42.71 -1.79 22.69
CA SER A 521 41.63 -2.77 22.83
C SER A 521 42.09 -4.19 23.10
N LEU A 522 43.26 -4.61 22.60
CA LEU A 522 43.80 -5.94 22.90
C LEU A 522 44.09 -6.14 24.40
N ASN A 523 44.33 -5.04 25.13
CA ASN A 523 44.60 -5.04 26.57
C ASN A 523 43.43 -4.50 27.41
N ASP A 524 42.24 -4.34 26.81
CA ASP A 524 41.08 -3.80 27.54
C ASP A 524 40.63 -4.76 28.63
N LYS A 525 40.21 -4.23 29.78
CA LYS A 525 39.72 -5.03 30.92
C LYS A 525 38.43 -5.79 30.59
N VAL A 526 37.62 -5.27 29.66
CA VAL A 526 36.32 -5.84 29.30
C VAL A 526 36.47 -6.83 28.15
N PRO A 527 36.11 -8.12 28.35
CA PRO A 527 36.22 -9.14 27.29
C PRO A 527 35.46 -8.77 26.01
N ASN A 528 34.29 -8.16 26.14
CA ASN A 528 33.52 -7.71 24.99
C ASN A 528 34.24 -6.67 24.12
N VAL A 529 35.14 -5.85 24.69
CA VAL A 529 35.98 -4.96 23.89
C VAL A 529 37.02 -5.78 23.15
N ARG A 530 37.73 -6.68 23.85
CA ARG A 530 38.77 -7.55 23.27
C ARG A 530 38.24 -8.40 22.12
N LEU A 531 37.05 -9.02 22.27
CA LEU A 531 36.45 -9.84 21.21
C LEU A 531 36.02 -9.01 19.99
N ASN A 532 35.57 -7.77 20.18
CA ASN A 532 35.12 -6.94 19.06
C ASN A 532 36.28 -6.43 18.19
N VAL A 533 37.52 -6.43 18.70
CA VAL A 533 38.73 -6.15 17.90
C VAL A 533 38.87 -7.16 16.76
N PHE A 534 38.58 -8.43 17.05
CA PHE A 534 38.62 -9.51 16.06
C PHE A 534 37.51 -9.39 15.02
N LYS A 535 36.31 -8.98 15.45
CA LYS A 535 35.19 -8.69 14.53
C LYS A 535 35.52 -7.51 13.61
N LEU A 536 36.11 -6.45 14.15
CA LEU A 536 36.62 -5.32 13.36
C LEU A 536 37.66 -5.78 12.34
N PHE A 537 38.70 -6.49 12.78
CA PHE A 537 39.74 -7.02 11.88
C PHE A 537 39.11 -7.83 10.75
N THR A 538 38.22 -8.77 11.08
CA THR A 538 37.52 -9.60 10.08
C THR A 538 36.76 -8.75 9.06
N ALA A 539 36.11 -7.67 9.50
CA ALA A 539 35.30 -6.79 8.66
C ALA A 539 36.12 -5.92 7.70
N ILE A 540 37.39 -5.61 8.03
CA ILE A 540 38.23 -4.65 7.28
C ILE A 540 39.55 -5.24 6.74
N GLN A 541 39.90 -6.48 7.07
CA GLN A 541 41.22 -7.08 6.73
C GLN A 541 41.57 -6.96 5.24
N ASN A 542 40.59 -7.07 4.34
CA ASN A 542 40.78 -6.94 2.90
C ASN A 542 41.16 -5.51 2.44
N LYS A 543 41.01 -4.51 3.31
CA LYS A 543 41.42 -3.11 3.08
C LYS A 543 42.75 -2.76 3.75
N LEU A 544 43.26 -3.61 4.64
CA LEU A 544 44.53 -3.43 5.33
C LEU A 544 45.70 -3.97 4.48
N ASP A 545 46.86 -3.33 4.58
CA ASP A 545 48.08 -3.88 3.97
C ASP A 545 48.61 -5.10 4.75
N ASN A 546 49.41 -5.94 4.07
CA ASN A 546 49.96 -7.17 4.67
C ASN A 546 50.77 -6.88 5.94
N LYS A 547 51.40 -5.70 6.03
CA LYS A 547 52.18 -5.28 7.18
C LYS A 547 51.28 -5.09 8.41
N ALA A 548 50.20 -4.31 8.29
CA ALA A 548 49.25 -4.06 9.37
C ALA A 548 48.50 -5.33 9.77
N GLN A 549 48.14 -6.19 8.81
CA GLN A 549 47.51 -7.48 9.11
C GLN A 549 48.44 -8.37 9.95
N ASN A 550 49.68 -8.56 9.51
CA ASN A 550 50.65 -9.39 10.24
C ASN A 550 50.99 -8.81 11.61
N GLU A 551 51.13 -7.49 11.72
CA GLU A 551 51.37 -6.82 13.00
C GLU A 551 50.23 -7.06 13.99
N PHE A 552 48.98 -6.93 13.55
CA PHE A 552 47.80 -7.21 14.37
C PHE A 552 47.76 -8.67 14.82
N LYS A 553 47.89 -9.62 13.87
CA LYS A 553 47.86 -11.06 14.17
C LYS A 553 48.92 -11.45 15.20
N ASN A 554 50.14 -10.94 15.04
CA ASN A 554 51.22 -11.21 15.98
C ASN A 554 50.93 -10.68 17.39
N LYS A 555 50.41 -9.45 17.50
CA LYS A 555 50.02 -8.85 18.79
C LYS A 555 48.83 -9.56 19.43
N ALA A 556 47.89 -10.03 18.62
CA ALA A 556 46.64 -10.62 19.13
C ALA A 556 46.79 -12.08 19.59
N ARG A 557 47.88 -12.78 19.22
CA ARG A 557 48.18 -14.16 19.68
C ARG A 557 48.13 -14.32 21.20
N ILE A 558 48.47 -13.27 21.96
CA ILE A 558 48.43 -13.31 23.43
C ILE A 558 47.03 -13.69 23.96
N LEU A 559 45.98 -13.34 23.21
CA LEU A 559 44.59 -13.57 23.58
C LEU A 559 44.12 -15.01 23.32
N GLN A 560 44.95 -15.87 22.70
CA GLN A 560 44.67 -17.32 22.65
C GLN A 560 44.71 -17.96 24.05
N GLN A 561 45.34 -17.28 25.01
CA GLN A 561 45.40 -17.67 26.42
C GLN A 561 44.47 -16.83 27.31
N ASP A 562 43.57 -16.02 26.73
CA ASP A 562 42.65 -15.15 27.49
C ASP A 562 41.77 -15.94 28.47
N GLN A 563 41.40 -15.36 29.61
CA GLN A 563 40.54 -16.06 30.57
C GLN A 563 39.11 -16.25 30.03
N ASP A 564 38.66 -15.36 29.17
CA ASP A 564 37.33 -15.40 28.56
C ASP A 564 37.28 -16.37 27.36
N ILE A 565 36.26 -17.24 27.35
CA ILE A 565 36.11 -18.32 26.37
C ILE A 565 35.81 -17.75 24.97
N ASP A 566 35.00 -16.70 24.88
CA ASP A 566 34.64 -16.10 23.60
C ASP A 566 35.84 -15.37 23.00
N VAL A 567 36.61 -14.66 23.82
CA VAL A 567 37.85 -14.00 23.36
C VAL A 567 38.84 -15.04 22.80
N LYS A 568 39.06 -16.17 23.51
CA LYS A 568 39.88 -17.27 23.03
C LYS A 568 39.40 -17.83 21.69
N TYR A 569 38.10 -18.08 21.57
CA TYR A 569 37.49 -18.60 20.35
C TYR A 569 37.76 -17.68 19.14
N PHE A 570 37.56 -16.36 19.29
CA PHE A 570 37.87 -15.41 18.22
C PHE A 570 39.38 -15.32 17.93
N ALA A 571 40.24 -15.38 18.95
CA ALA A 571 41.69 -15.33 18.79
C ALA A 571 42.28 -16.56 18.06
N GLN A 572 41.63 -17.72 18.16
CA GLN A 572 42.06 -18.95 17.46
C GLN A 572 41.69 -18.97 15.97
N LYS A 573 40.76 -18.12 15.54
CA LYS A 573 40.24 -18.09 14.16
C LYS A 573 41.04 -17.23 13.17
N ILE A 574 42.09 -16.55 13.62
CA ILE A 574 42.79 -15.50 12.86
C ILE A 574 44.28 -15.82 12.77
#